data_AF-A0AAD6V9W1-F1
#
_entry.id   AF-A0AAD6V9W1-F1
#
_cell.length_a   1.000
_cell.length_b   1.000
_cell.length_c   1.000
_cell.angle_alpha   90.00
_cell.angle_beta   90.00
_cell.angle_gamma   90.00
#
_symmetry.space_group_name_H-M   'P 1'
#
loop_
_entity.id
_entity.type
_entity.pdbx_description
1 polymer ?
#
loop_
_entity_poly.entity_id
_entity_poly.type
_entity_poly.pdbx_seq_one_letter_code
_entity_poly.pdbx_strand_id
1 'polypeptide(L)'
;EDWTDKVDLMRCNPDFGTNGDERFDCVNVNLDPNTLDFARLLYLFRCRIPGTDRCEEDIALVRLFKPSQWKPKTVWENCRVLEDGRTMLMLPKYFIRGAHLIRAFGSPRDHTRFYLNDVIDADWFLRAGN
;
A
#
# COMPACT_ATOMS: atom_id res chain seq x y z
N GLU A 1 18.68 20.21 11.63
CA GLU A 1 17.75 19.10 11.34
C GLU A 1 17.34 18.50 12.67
N ASP A 2 16.05 18.56 12.98
CA ASP A 2 15.49 17.93 14.17
C ASP A 2 15.15 16.49 13.78
N TRP A 3 15.90 15.53 14.36
CA TRP A 3 15.74 14.09 14.13
C TRP A 3 14.69 13.46 15.06
N THR A 4 13.78 14.26 15.62
CA THR A 4 12.72 13.73 16.48
C THR A 4 11.75 12.85 15.69
N ASP A 5 11.36 11.72 16.28
CA ASP A 5 10.42 10.71 15.77
C ASP A 5 9.01 11.22 15.41
N LYS A 6 8.79 12.54 15.47
CA LYS A 6 7.48 13.17 15.23
C LYS A 6 7.14 13.25 13.75
N VAL A 7 8.13 13.21 12.85
CA VAL A 7 7.89 13.35 11.42
C VAL A 7 8.90 12.47 10.66
N ASP A 8 8.43 11.45 9.94
CA ASP A 8 9.25 10.76 8.94
C ASP A 8 9.47 11.69 7.75
N LEU A 9 10.49 12.55 7.87
CA LEU A 9 10.85 13.57 6.87
C LEU A 9 11.25 12.96 5.52
N MET A 10 11.78 11.74 5.52
CA MET A 10 12.17 11.04 4.29
C MET A 10 10.93 10.59 3.52
N ARG A 11 9.89 10.12 4.21
CA ARG A 11 8.69 9.59 3.54
C ARG A 11 7.57 10.62 3.34
N CYS A 12 7.66 11.79 3.95
CA CYS A 12 6.66 12.85 3.81
C CYS A 12 7.07 13.97 2.82
N ASN A 13 8.25 13.88 2.21
CA ASN A 13 8.65 14.82 1.17
C ASN A 13 7.88 14.52 -0.14
N PRO A 14 7.09 15.48 -0.68
CA PRO A 14 6.39 15.31 -1.96
C PRO A 14 7.33 15.08 -3.16
N ASP A 15 8.59 15.50 -3.05
CA ASP A 15 9.65 15.27 -4.04
C ASP A 15 10.41 13.94 -3.81
N PHE A 16 9.98 13.11 -2.84
CA PHE A 16 10.56 11.80 -2.60
C PHE A 16 10.16 10.81 -3.71
N GLY A 17 10.83 10.94 -4.86
CA GLY A 17 10.61 10.14 -6.06
C GLY A 17 11.14 10.90 -7.27
N THR A 18 11.82 10.22 -8.19
CA THR A 18 12.59 10.89 -9.25
C THR A 18 11.76 11.60 -10.33
N ASN A 19 10.42 11.57 -10.32
CA ASN A 19 9.60 12.10 -11.42
C ASN A 19 8.18 12.60 -11.04
N GLY A 20 7.90 12.98 -9.79
CA GLY A 20 6.56 13.45 -9.41
C GLY A 20 5.47 12.37 -9.53
N ASP A 21 5.86 11.10 -9.43
CA ASP A 21 4.94 9.96 -9.42
C ASP A 21 4.02 10.02 -8.20
N GLU A 22 2.72 9.76 -8.38
CA GLU A 22 1.78 9.67 -7.27
C GLU A 22 2.20 8.58 -6.28
N ARG A 23 2.35 8.98 -5.01
CA ARG A 23 2.67 8.09 -3.91
C ARG A 23 1.40 7.69 -3.20
N PHE A 24 1.18 6.39 -3.13
CA PHE A 24 0.09 5.80 -2.36
C PHE A 24 0.67 4.89 -1.28
N ASP A 25 0.08 4.94 -0.10
CA ASP A 25 0.37 3.98 0.95
C ASP A 25 -0.13 2.59 0.53
N CYS A 26 0.54 1.56 1.01
CA CYS A 26 0.16 0.17 0.76
C CYS A 26 -0.11 -0.54 2.08
N VAL A 27 -0.99 -1.54 2.03
CA VAL A 27 -1.49 -2.26 3.20
C VAL A 27 -1.45 -3.75 2.95
N ASN A 28 -1.20 -4.50 4.00
CA ASN A 28 -1.46 -5.92 4.08
C ASN A 28 -2.94 -6.13 4.41
N VAL A 29 -3.62 -6.99 3.65
CA VAL A 29 -5.06 -7.21 3.76
C VAL A 29 -5.39 -8.66 4.11
N ASN A 30 -6.38 -8.84 4.99
CA ASN A 30 -6.87 -10.15 5.40
C ASN A 30 -8.05 -10.58 4.52
N LEU A 31 -7.78 -11.06 3.31
CA LEU A 31 -8.80 -11.57 2.39
C LEU A 31 -8.98 -13.10 2.48
N ASP A 32 -7.87 -13.82 2.64
CA ASP A 32 -7.84 -15.28 2.84
C ASP A 32 -6.81 -15.58 3.95
N PRO A 33 -7.19 -16.35 4.99
CA PRO A 33 -6.32 -16.66 6.12
C PRO A 33 -5.03 -17.39 5.74
N ASN A 34 -4.95 -18.01 4.56
CA ASN A 34 -3.80 -18.76 4.09
C ASN A 34 -2.88 -17.97 3.16
N THR A 35 -3.23 -16.73 2.82
CA THR A 35 -2.48 -15.92 1.86
C THR A 35 -2.10 -14.57 2.45
N LEU A 36 -0.96 -14.04 2.00
CA LEU A 36 -0.51 -12.72 2.36
C LEU A 36 -0.70 -11.78 1.16
N ASP A 37 -1.84 -11.10 1.17
CA ASP A 37 -2.26 -10.18 0.12
C ASP A 37 -1.92 -8.74 0.48
N PHE A 38 -1.66 -7.94 -0.55
CA PHE A 38 -1.33 -6.54 -0.41
C PHE A 38 -2.23 -5.70 -1.29
N ALA A 39 -2.49 -4.48 -0.86
CA ALA A 39 -3.26 -3.51 -1.62
C ALA A 39 -2.62 -2.13 -1.55
N ARG A 40 -2.75 -1.37 -2.63
CA ARG A 40 -2.49 0.07 -2.66
C ARG A 40 -3.75 0.80 -2.24
N LEU A 41 -3.65 1.69 -1.26
CA LEU A 41 -4.76 2.53 -0.83
C LEU A 41 -4.88 3.73 -1.77
N LEU A 42 -6.00 3.83 -2.48
CA LEU A 42 -6.24 4.92 -3.43
C LEU A 42 -7.03 6.06 -2.79
N TYR A 43 -8.13 5.73 -2.09
CA TYR A 43 -9.00 6.70 -1.43
C TYR A 43 -9.63 6.11 -0.16
N LEU A 44 -10.02 7.00 0.76
CA LEU A 44 -10.85 6.69 1.93
C LEU A 44 -12.11 7.55 1.88
N PHE A 45 -13.25 6.93 2.11
CA PHE A 45 -14.55 7.58 2.15
C PHE A 45 -15.20 7.34 3.51
N ARG A 46 -15.78 8.38 4.09
CA ARG A 46 -16.74 8.25 5.19
C ARG A 46 -18.13 8.26 4.60
N CYS A 47 -18.81 7.12 4.65
CA CYS A 47 -20.11 6.92 4.03
C CYS A 47 -21.21 6.93 5.09
N ARG A 48 -22.30 7.66 4.83
CA ARG A 48 -23.52 7.56 5.64
C ARG A 48 -24.46 6.52 5.06
N ILE A 49 -24.81 5.49 5.83
CA ILE A 49 -25.70 4.41 5.38
C ILE A 49 -27.10 4.65 5.99
N PRO A 50 -28.12 4.97 5.17
CA PRO A 50 -29.47 5.14 5.68
C PRO A 50 -30.05 3.81 6.21
N GLY A 51 -30.65 3.82 7.39
CA GLY A 51 -31.41 2.68 7.93
C GLY A 51 -30.65 1.70 8.84
N THR A 52 -29.41 2.01 9.20
CA THR A 52 -28.63 1.25 10.22
C THR A 52 -28.35 2.13 11.44
N ASP A 53 -28.35 1.54 12.65
CA ASP A 53 -28.02 2.24 13.91
C ASP A 53 -26.60 2.84 13.89
N ARG A 54 -25.68 2.21 13.15
CA ARG A 54 -24.45 2.86 12.70
C ARG A 54 -24.77 3.67 11.45
N CYS A 55 -24.94 4.98 11.64
CA CYS A 55 -25.18 5.89 10.54
C CYS A 55 -23.93 6.14 9.68
N GLU A 56 -22.71 5.80 10.12
CA GLU A 56 -21.47 6.11 9.38
C GLU A 56 -20.52 4.92 9.36
N GLU A 57 -19.97 4.61 8.20
CA GLU A 57 -18.99 3.54 7.96
C GLU A 57 -17.88 4.05 7.02
N ASP A 58 -16.63 3.70 7.33
CA ASP A 58 -15.49 4.03 6.48
C ASP A 58 -15.28 2.95 5.42
N ILE A 59 -15.06 3.37 4.17
CA ILE A 59 -14.82 2.50 3.02
C ILE A 59 -13.56 2.97 2.30
N ALA A 60 -12.66 2.04 2.01
CA ALA A 60 -11.45 2.31 1.23
C ALA A 60 -11.63 1.88 -0.23
N LEU A 61 -11.18 2.69 -1.19
CA LEU A 61 -10.87 2.22 -2.54
C LEU A 61 -9.43 1.73 -2.54
N VAL A 62 -9.25 0.45 -2.88
CA VAL A 62 -7.92 -0.15 -2.93
C VAL A 62 -7.67 -0.80 -4.28
N ARG A 63 -6.40 -0.88 -4.68
CA ARG A 63 -5.95 -1.71 -5.80
C ARG A 63 -5.15 -2.88 -5.26
N LEU A 64 -5.68 -4.08 -5.41
CA LEU A 64 -5.00 -5.30 -4.96
C LEU A 64 -3.79 -5.56 -5.85
N PHE A 65 -2.68 -5.91 -5.23
CA PHE A 65 -1.51 -6.41 -5.92
C PHE A 65 -1.71 -7.87 -6.31
N LYS A 66 -1.06 -8.27 -7.40
CA LYS A 66 -0.94 -9.67 -7.82
C LYS A 66 0.52 -10.04 -8.03
N PRO A 67 0.89 -11.34 -7.91
CA PRO A 67 2.21 -11.81 -8.28
C PRO A 67 2.56 -11.47 -9.73
N SER A 68 3.71 -10.83 -9.94
CA SER A 68 4.24 -10.54 -11.28
C SER A 68 4.84 -11.79 -11.91
N GLN A 69 4.63 -11.97 -13.22
CA GLN A 69 5.30 -13.02 -14.01
C GLN A 69 6.72 -12.63 -14.44
N TRP A 70 7.05 -11.34 -14.40
CA TRP A 70 8.41 -10.87 -14.66
C TRP A 70 9.34 -11.21 -13.50
N LYS A 71 10.55 -11.65 -13.85
CA LYS A 71 11.60 -12.02 -12.89
C LYS A 71 12.76 -11.03 -12.94
N PRO A 72 13.27 -10.57 -11.79
CA PRO A 72 14.43 -9.71 -11.74
C PRO A 72 15.69 -10.52 -12.10
N LYS A 73 16.73 -9.82 -12.58
CA LYS A 73 18.03 -10.46 -12.86
C LYS A 73 18.71 -10.98 -11.60
N THR A 74 18.54 -10.26 -10.49
CA THR A 74 19.04 -10.64 -9.17
C THR A 74 17.85 -11.06 -8.31
N VAL A 75 17.80 -12.33 -7.94
CA VAL A 75 16.79 -12.89 -7.03
C VAL A 75 17.45 -13.14 -5.69
N TRP A 76 16.76 -12.80 -4.61
CA TRP A 76 17.15 -13.12 -3.23
C TRP A 76 16.06 -13.96 -2.56
N GLU A 77 16.37 -14.50 -1.39
CA GLU A 77 15.41 -15.29 -0.62
C GLU A 77 14.16 -14.45 -0.29
N ASN A 78 12.98 -15.03 -0.51
CA ASN A 78 11.69 -14.35 -0.34
C ASN A 78 11.47 -13.11 -1.22
N CYS A 79 12.21 -12.98 -2.33
CA CYS A 79 11.98 -11.92 -3.32
C CYS A 79 10.59 -12.06 -3.95
N ARG A 80 9.63 -11.27 -3.46
CA ARG A 80 8.28 -11.18 -4.03
C ARG A 80 8.18 -9.96 -4.93
N VAL A 81 7.90 -10.22 -6.21
CA VAL A 81 7.59 -9.17 -7.18
C VAL A 81 6.09 -9.13 -7.40
N LEU A 82 5.53 -7.94 -7.25
CA LEU A 82 4.11 -7.66 -7.36
C LEU A 82 3.85 -6.65 -8.46
N GLU A 83 2.65 -6.67 -9.01
CA GLU A 83 2.14 -5.70 -9.96
C GLU A 83 0.71 -5.31 -9.59
N ASP A 84 0.29 -4.14 -10.04
CA ASP A 84 -1.08 -3.65 -9.86
C ASP A 84 -2.07 -4.65 -10.47
N GLY A 85 -3.08 -5.04 -9.70
CA GLY A 85 -4.15 -5.94 -10.10
C GLY A 85 -5.50 -5.23 -10.16
N ARG A 86 -6.54 -5.88 -9.63
CA ARG A 86 -7.91 -5.35 -9.67
C ARG A 86 -8.13 -4.26 -8.62
N THR A 87 -8.99 -3.30 -8.95
CA THR A 87 -9.45 -2.27 -8.01
C THR A 87 -10.76 -2.73 -7.36
N MET A 88 -10.93 -2.49 -6.06
CA MET A 88 -12.16 -2.81 -5.33
C MET A 88 -12.37 -1.91 -4.11
N LEU A 89 -13.61 -1.88 -3.61
CA LEU A 89 -13.93 -1.30 -2.31
C LEU A 89 -13.66 -2.31 -1.20
N MET A 90 -13.12 -1.85 -0.08
CA MET A 90 -12.79 -2.68 1.07
C MET A 90 -13.10 -1.94 2.36
N LEU A 91 -13.62 -2.65 3.36
CA LEU A 91 -13.76 -2.10 4.70
C LEU A 91 -12.39 -2.04 5.38
N PRO A 92 -11.99 -0.93 6.02
CA PRO A 92 -10.71 -0.81 6.71
C PRO A 92 -10.47 -1.88 7.78
N LYS A 93 -11.53 -2.52 8.31
CA LYS A 93 -11.41 -3.67 9.23
C LYS A 93 -10.64 -4.87 8.66
N TYR A 94 -10.48 -4.95 7.34
CA TYR A 94 -9.67 -5.98 6.68
C TYR A 94 -8.19 -5.62 6.58
N PHE A 95 -7.79 -4.40 6.95
CA PHE A 95 -6.40 -3.97 6.94
C PHE A 95 -5.70 -4.49 8.19
N ILE A 96 -4.58 -5.19 7.99
CA ILE A 96 -3.78 -5.73 9.09
C ILE A 96 -2.74 -4.69 9.53
N ARG A 97 -1.93 -4.23 8.58
CA ARG A 97 -0.88 -3.22 8.79
C ARG A 97 -0.44 -2.60 7.47
N GLY A 98 0.35 -1.54 7.55
CA GLY A 98 1.04 -0.94 6.42
C GLY A 98 2.03 -1.91 5.80
N ALA A 99 2.35 -1.68 4.54
CA ALA A 99 3.34 -2.42 3.79
C ALA A 99 4.10 -1.47 2.87
N HIS A 100 5.40 -1.70 2.72
CA HIS A 100 6.23 -0.90 1.83
C HIS A 100 6.46 -1.65 0.52
N LEU A 101 6.17 -1.00 -0.61
CA LEU A 101 6.43 -1.53 -1.94
C LEU A 101 7.35 -0.58 -2.70
N ILE A 102 8.46 -1.12 -3.20
CA ILE A 102 9.52 -0.36 -3.89
C ILE A 102 9.46 -0.67 -5.37
N ARG A 103 9.53 0.34 -6.26
CA ARG A 103 9.59 0.09 -7.71
C ARG A 103 10.73 -0.87 -8.04
N ALA A 104 10.43 -1.90 -8.82
CA ALA A 104 11.38 -2.91 -9.20
C ALA A 104 12.35 -2.37 -10.25
N PHE A 105 13.60 -2.14 -9.86
CA PHE A 105 14.65 -1.70 -10.78
C PHE A 105 14.87 -2.73 -11.89
N GLY A 106 15.12 -2.23 -13.11
CA GLY A 106 15.32 -3.08 -14.29
C GLY A 106 14.03 -3.68 -14.87
N SER A 107 12.86 -3.39 -14.29
CA SER A 107 11.58 -3.72 -14.94
C SER A 107 11.33 -2.83 -16.16
N PRO A 108 10.73 -3.39 -17.23
CA PRO A 108 10.23 -2.60 -18.36
C PRO A 108 9.27 -1.47 -17.91
N ARG A 109 9.41 -0.28 -18.52
CA ARG A 109 8.65 0.93 -18.13
C ARG A 109 7.16 0.89 -18.47
N ASP A 110 6.75 -0.03 -19.34
CA ASP A 110 5.37 -0.23 -19.77
C ASP A 110 4.47 -0.78 -18.64
N HIS A 111 5.05 -1.50 -17.69
CA HIS A 111 4.34 -2.08 -16.56
C HIS A 111 5.15 -1.90 -15.28
N THR A 112 4.67 -1.03 -14.39
CA THR A 112 5.33 -0.81 -13.10
C THR A 112 5.18 -2.04 -12.22
N ARG A 113 6.32 -2.56 -11.77
CA ARG A 113 6.42 -3.71 -10.87
C ARG A 113 7.06 -3.27 -9.57
N PHE A 114 6.81 -4.02 -8.52
CA PHE A 114 7.21 -3.64 -7.17
C PHE A 114 7.83 -4.82 -6.43
N TYR A 115 8.93 -4.57 -5.72
CA TYR A 115 9.42 -5.47 -4.68
C TYR A 115 8.64 -5.22 -3.39
N LEU A 116 8.22 -6.30 -2.75
CA LEU A 116 7.69 -6.22 -1.39
C LEU A 116 8.84 -6.00 -0.40
N ASN A 117 8.70 -4.99 0.46
CA ASN A 117 9.55 -4.78 1.63
C ASN A 117 8.65 -4.77 2.88
N ASP A 118 8.61 -5.87 3.61
CA ASP A 118 7.72 -6.02 4.77
C ASP A 118 8.36 -5.56 6.10
N VAL A 119 9.64 -5.17 6.07
CA VAL A 119 10.47 -4.91 7.24
C VAL A 119 10.25 -3.51 7.82
N ILE A 120 9.72 -2.55 7.05
CA ILE A 120 9.78 -1.12 7.39
C ILE A 120 8.47 -0.34 7.20
N ASP A 121 7.28 -0.86 7.56
CA ASP A 121 6.07 -0.02 7.44
C ASP A 121 4.98 -0.26 8.50
N ALA A 122 5.23 0.21 9.72
CA ALA A 122 4.20 0.34 10.75
C ALA A 122 3.45 1.69 10.68
N ASP A 123 3.96 2.67 9.92
CA ASP A 123 3.63 4.10 10.09
C ASP A 123 2.39 4.59 9.33
N TRP A 124 1.65 3.70 8.65
CA TRP A 124 0.43 4.08 7.94
C TRP A 124 -0.63 4.73 8.87
N PHE A 125 -0.68 4.32 10.14
CA PHE A 125 -1.59 4.88 11.14
C PHE A 125 -1.34 6.37 11.40
N LEU A 126 -0.14 6.88 11.12
CA LEU A 126 0.20 8.30 11.29
C LEU A 126 -0.33 9.18 10.14
N ARG A 127 -0.65 8.60 8.97
CA ARG A 127 -1.07 9.34 7.76
C ARG A 127 -2.58 9.41 7.59
N ALA A 128 -3.32 8.48 8.21
CA ALA A 128 -4.77 8.43 8.15
C ALA A 128 -5.47 9.40 9.12
N GLY A 129 -4.72 10.19 9.89
CA GLY A 129 -5.27 11.23 10.77
C GLY A 129 -6.14 10.70 11.92
N ASN A 130 -5.58 9.79 12.72
CA ASN A 130 -6.13 9.49 14.05
C ASN A 130 -5.95 10.68 15.00
#